data_AF-A0A7K5IXY0-F1
#
_entry.id   AF-A0A7K5IXY0-F1
#
_cell.length_a   1.000
_cell.length_b   1.000
_cell.length_c   1.000
_cell.angle_alpha   90.00
_cell.angle_beta   90.00
_cell.angle_gamma   90.00
#
_symmetry.space_group_name_H-M   'P 1'
#
loop_
_entity.id
_entity.type
_entity.pdbx_description
1 polymer ?
#
loop_
_entity_poly.entity_id
_entity_poly.type
_entity_poly.pdbx_seq_one_letter_code
_entity_poly.pdbx_strand_id
1 'polypeptide(L)'
;AVLQGGALDGVYRLVQFHIHWGSCDGQGSEHTVDGVKYDAELHIVHWNVKYGKFAEAVKHPDGLAVVGIFMKVGNAKPEIQKVVDALSSIQTKGKQASFTNFDPTGLLPACRDYWTYPGSLTTPPLLECVIWHVLKEPITVSPEQMCKLRGLCFNAENEPVCHMVDNWRPCQPLKNREVRASFQ
;
A
#
# COMPACT_ATOMS: atom_id res chain seq x y z
N ALA A 1 2.10 -5.32 15.59
CA ALA A 1 0.90 -4.49 15.38
C ALA A 1 -0.26 -5.35 14.89
N VAL A 2 -1.49 -5.03 15.30
CA VAL A 2 -2.73 -5.69 14.84
C VAL A 2 -3.74 -4.64 14.38
N LEU A 3 -4.65 -5.03 13.52
CA LEU A 3 -5.78 -4.25 13.02
C LEU A 3 -7.08 -4.93 13.47
N GLN A 4 -8.03 -4.16 13.99
CA GLN A 4 -9.33 -4.60 14.51
C GLN A 4 -10.39 -3.52 14.25
N GLY A 5 -11.67 -3.92 14.25
CA GLY A 5 -12.80 -3.01 14.10
C GLY A 5 -13.11 -2.64 12.65
N GLY A 6 -13.92 -1.60 12.47
CA GLY A 6 -14.40 -1.19 11.14
C GLY A 6 -15.26 -2.26 10.48
N ALA A 7 -14.90 -2.70 9.27
CA ALA A 7 -15.59 -3.77 8.55
C ALA A 7 -15.06 -5.19 8.86
N LEU A 8 -14.11 -5.32 9.78
CA LEU A 8 -13.43 -6.57 10.07
C LEU A 8 -14.11 -7.33 11.20
N ASP A 9 -14.24 -8.65 11.00
CA ASP A 9 -14.53 -9.60 12.06
C ASP A 9 -13.22 -10.27 12.54
N GLY A 10 -12.88 -10.04 13.81
CA GLY A 10 -11.69 -10.60 14.45
C GLY A 10 -10.44 -9.71 14.41
N VAL A 11 -9.28 -10.36 14.51
CA VAL A 11 -7.97 -9.70 14.66
C VAL A 11 -7.09 -9.99 13.45
N TYR A 12 -6.57 -8.95 12.83
CA TYR A 12 -5.71 -9.06 11.66
C TYR A 12 -4.29 -8.65 12.02
N ARG A 13 -3.32 -9.55 11.86
CA ARG A 13 -1.92 -9.28 12.21
C ARG A 13 -1.19 -8.67 11.02
N LEU A 14 -0.45 -7.60 11.26
CA LEU A 14 0.41 -6.96 10.24
C LEU A 14 1.47 -7.95 9.72
N VAL A 15 1.67 -7.98 8.40
CA VAL A 15 2.73 -8.77 7.74
C VAL A 15 3.80 -7.87 7.15
N GLN A 16 3.37 -6.87 6.37
CA GLN A 16 4.23 -6.03 5.55
C GLN A 16 3.50 -4.74 5.18
N PHE A 17 4.24 -3.80 4.63
CA PHE A 17 3.68 -2.76 3.78
C PHE A 17 4.51 -2.63 2.50
N HIS A 18 3.91 -2.06 1.45
CA HIS A 18 4.56 -1.75 0.18
C HIS A 18 3.88 -0.55 -0.48
N ILE A 19 4.52 0.05 -1.48
CA ILE A 19 4.04 1.27 -2.14
C ILE A 19 3.95 1.01 -3.64
N HIS A 20 2.89 1.51 -4.27
CA HIS A 20 2.76 1.66 -5.71
C HIS A 20 2.93 3.13 -6.08
N TRP A 21 3.67 3.46 -7.14
CA TRP A 21 3.95 4.84 -7.54
C TRP A 21 4.11 4.98 -9.05
N GLY A 22 3.88 6.20 -9.55
CA GLY A 22 3.99 6.53 -10.96
C GLY A 22 5.35 7.11 -11.34
N SER A 23 5.60 7.17 -12.65
CA SER A 23 6.79 7.82 -13.23
C SER A 23 6.79 9.36 -13.09
N CYS A 24 5.63 9.98 -12.93
CA CYS A 24 5.47 11.41 -12.71
C CYS A 24 4.33 11.69 -11.73
N ASP A 25 4.22 12.96 -11.31
CA ASP A 25 3.18 13.40 -10.39
C ASP A 25 1.81 13.39 -11.08
N GLY A 26 0.73 13.19 -10.33
CA GLY A 26 -0.63 13.03 -10.82
C GLY A 26 -0.98 11.58 -11.26
N GLN A 27 -0.05 10.64 -11.12
CA GLN A 27 -0.29 9.22 -11.35
C GLN A 27 0.54 8.34 -10.41
N GLY A 28 0.04 7.15 -10.10
CA GLY A 28 0.75 6.16 -9.28
C GLY A 28 -0.13 5.38 -8.33
N SER A 29 -1.24 5.97 -7.88
CA SER A 29 -2.24 5.22 -7.12
C SER A 29 -2.96 4.18 -7.98
N GLU A 30 -3.30 3.06 -7.34
CA GLU A 30 -4.09 1.98 -7.96
C GLU A 30 -5.58 2.31 -7.88
N HIS A 31 -6.04 2.76 -6.71
CA HIS A 31 -7.37 3.32 -6.53
C HIS A 31 -7.45 4.75 -7.08
N THR A 32 -8.66 5.15 -7.42
CA THR A 32 -9.02 6.53 -7.80
C THR A 32 -10.26 6.96 -7.06
N VAL A 33 -10.35 8.24 -6.72
CA VAL A 33 -11.56 8.86 -6.17
C VAL A 33 -12.12 9.80 -7.22
N ASP A 34 -13.35 9.52 -7.69
CA ASP A 34 -14.01 10.29 -8.76
C ASP A 34 -13.14 10.48 -10.02
N GLY A 35 -12.38 9.43 -10.37
CA GLY A 35 -11.46 9.43 -11.52
C GLY A 35 -10.11 10.11 -11.26
N VAL A 36 -9.90 10.72 -10.10
CA VAL A 36 -8.64 11.36 -9.71
C VAL A 36 -7.65 10.32 -9.18
N LYS A 37 -6.43 10.34 -9.72
CA LYS A 37 -5.28 9.57 -9.24
C LYS A 37 -4.41 10.41 -8.29
N TYR A 38 -3.69 9.73 -7.42
CA TYR A 38 -2.65 10.27 -6.56
C TYR A 38 -1.26 9.80 -7.02
N ASP A 39 -0.20 10.41 -6.49
CA ASP A 39 1.19 10.19 -6.91
C ASP A 39 1.72 8.80 -6.52
N ALA A 40 1.19 8.25 -5.43
CA ALA A 40 1.46 6.90 -4.96
C ALA A 40 0.33 6.37 -4.07
N GLU A 41 0.38 5.09 -3.75
CA GLU A 41 -0.51 4.44 -2.80
C GLU A 41 0.25 3.43 -1.94
N LEU A 42 0.17 3.61 -0.62
CA LEU A 42 0.75 2.73 0.38
C LEU A 42 -0.26 1.67 0.80
N HIS A 43 0.14 0.41 0.78
CA HIS A 43 -0.64 -0.72 1.26
C HIS A 43 -0.03 -1.32 2.52
N ILE A 44 -0.78 -1.31 3.61
CA ILE A 44 -0.40 -1.98 4.86
C ILE A 44 -1.21 -3.28 4.98
N VAL A 45 -0.54 -4.42 4.82
CA VAL A 45 -1.18 -5.73 4.64
C VAL A 45 -1.22 -6.51 5.95
N HIS A 46 -2.43 -6.93 6.32
CA HIS A 46 -2.71 -7.74 7.49
C HIS A 46 -3.41 -9.04 7.11
N TRP A 47 -3.29 -10.08 7.93
CA TRP A 47 -3.98 -11.35 7.74
C TRP A 47 -4.78 -11.75 8.98
N ASN A 48 -5.95 -12.37 8.76
CA ASN A 48 -6.84 -12.78 9.83
C ASN A 48 -6.26 -13.95 10.62
N VAL A 49 -5.99 -13.74 11.91
CA VAL A 49 -5.31 -14.74 12.75
C VAL A 49 -6.14 -16.00 12.98
N LYS A 50 -7.46 -15.95 12.72
CA LYS A 50 -8.35 -17.12 12.86
C LYS A 50 -7.97 -18.30 11.95
N TYR A 51 -7.25 -18.02 10.85
CA TYR A 51 -6.76 -19.04 9.92
C TYR A 51 -5.41 -19.65 10.30
N GLY A 52 -4.82 -19.24 11.42
CA GLY A 52 -3.59 -19.79 11.99
C GLY A 52 -2.29 -19.41 11.25
N LYS A 53 -2.32 -19.26 9.92
CA LYS A 53 -1.17 -18.82 9.12
C LYS A 53 -1.60 -18.05 7.87
N PHE A 54 -0.72 -17.16 7.39
CA PHE A 54 -0.93 -16.35 6.19
C PHE A 54 -1.32 -17.17 4.96
N ALA A 55 -0.60 -18.26 4.70
CA ALA A 55 -0.84 -19.14 3.54
C ALA A 55 -2.22 -19.82 3.54
N GLU A 56 -2.83 -19.96 4.71
CA GLU A 56 -4.22 -20.43 4.80
C GLU A 56 -5.18 -19.27 4.65
N ALA A 57 -4.93 -18.15 5.32
CA ALA A 57 -5.77 -16.95 5.26
C ALA A 57 -6.07 -16.51 3.83
N VAL A 58 -5.07 -16.48 2.94
CA VAL A 58 -5.24 -16.03 1.54
C VAL A 58 -6.20 -16.87 0.69
N LYS A 59 -6.69 -18.00 1.20
CA LYS A 59 -7.70 -18.85 0.54
C LYS A 59 -9.14 -18.48 0.92
N HIS A 60 -9.33 -17.57 1.87
CA HIS A 60 -10.63 -17.18 2.40
C HIS A 60 -10.98 -15.74 1.99
N PRO A 61 -12.26 -15.41 1.72
CA PRO A 61 -12.67 -14.07 1.26
C PRO A 61 -12.29 -12.92 2.21
N ASP A 62 -12.23 -13.19 3.51
CA ASP A 62 -11.83 -12.27 4.59
C ASP A 62 -10.46 -12.68 5.18
N GLY A 63 -9.62 -13.30 4.34
CA GLY A 63 -8.28 -13.72 4.70
C GLY A 63 -7.36 -12.58 5.08
N LEU A 64 -7.46 -11.47 4.34
CA LEU A 64 -6.59 -10.31 4.44
C LEU A 64 -7.41 -9.04 4.67
N ALA A 65 -6.77 -8.10 5.38
CA ALA A 65 -7.22 -6.72 5.47
C ALA A 65 -6.09 -5.81 5.02
N VAL A 66 -6.37 -4.92 4.08
CA VAL A 66 -5.37 -3.97 3.57
C VAL A 66 -5.84 -2.56 3.85
N VAL A 67 -4.99 -1.78 4.53
CA VAL A 67 -5.18 -0.33 4.67
C VAL A 67 -4.46 0.35 3.53
N GLY A 68 -5.24 0.96 2.63
CA GLY A 68 -4.75 1.75 1.49
C GLY A 68 -4.67 3.22 1.87
N ILE A 69 -3.54 3.87 1.57
CA ILE A 69 -3.28 5.26 1.92
C ILE A 69 -2.73 5.97 0.70
N PHE A 70 -3.49 6.93 0.19
CA PHE A 70 -3.03 7.79 -0.90
C PHE A 70 -1.87 8.66 -0.45
N MET A 71 -0.88 8.83 -1.33
CA MET A 71 0.26 9.71 -1.13
C MET A 71 0.21 10.81 -2.17
N LYS A 72 0.29 12.07 -1.72
CA LYS A 72 0.29 13.26 -2.57
C LYS A 72 1.59 14.04 -2.40
N VAL A 73 2.15 14.55 -3.49
CA VAL A 73 3.29 15.47 -3.44
C VAL A 73 2.89 16.77 -2.73
N GLY A 74 3.69 17.16 -1.74
CA GLY A 74 3.48 18.32 -0.89
C GLY A 74 4.62 18.47 0.11
N ASN A 75 4.28 18.69 1.38
CA ASN A 75 5.29 18.74 2.44
C ASN A 75 5.89 17.35 2.70
N ALA A 76 7.13 17.32 3.18
CA ALA A 76 7.78 16.09 3.59
C ALA A 76 7.00 15.41 4.73
N LYS A 77 6.90 14.07 4.68
CA LYS A 77 6.43 13.24 5.79
C LYS A 77 7.63 12.81 6.62
N PRO A 78 7.84 13.30 7.86
CA PRO A 78 8.99 12.89 8.65
C PRO A 78 9.00 11.38 8.92
N GLU A 79 7.83 10.78 9.13
CA GLU A 79 7.71 9.37 9.50
C GLU A 79 8.11 8.40 8.39
N ILE A 80 8.01 8.80 7.10
CA ILE A 80 8.46 7.96 5.98
C ILE A 80 9.97 8.08 5.74
N GLN A 81 10.65 9.08 6.31
CA GLN A 81 12.05 9.38 6.00
C GLN A 81 12.97 8.18 6.28
N LYS A 82 12.71 7.44 7.36
CA LYS A 82 13.48 6.23 7.68
C LYS A 82 13.39 5.17 6.56
N VAL A 83 12.21 5.02 5.95
CA VAL A 83 12.01 4.12 4.79
C VAL A 83 12.81 4.65 3.60
N VAL A 84 12.68 5.95 3.31
CA VAL A 84 13.37 6.63 2.20
C VAL A 84 14.89 6.49 2.29
N ASP A 85 15.47 6.67 3.47
CA ASP A 85 16.92 6.55 3.69
C ASP A 85 17.41 5.11 3.45
N ALA A 86 16.61 4.12 3.86
CA ALA A 86 16.92 2.70 3.69
C ALA A 86 16.90 2.24 2.22
N LEU A 87 16.19 2.94 1.32
CA LEU A 87 16.10 2.60 -0.10
C LEU A 87 17.47 2.56 -0.79
N SER A 88 18.41 3.38 -0.30
CA SER A 88 19.79 3.42 -0.81
C SER A 88 20.51 2.06 -0.73
N SER A 89 20.09 1.18 0.18
CA SER A 89 20.69 -0.15 0.41
C SER A 89 19.99 -1.27 -0.37
N ILE A 90 18.90 -0.98 -1.07
CA ILE A 90 18.07 -1.97 -1.80
C ILE A 90 17.74 -1.53 -3.22
N GLN A 91 18.65 -0.81 -3.87
CA GLN A 91 18.40 -0.17 -5.18
C GLN A 91 17.98 -1.14 -6.29
N THR A 92 18.46 -2.38 -6.26
CA THR A 92 18.25 -3.37 -7.32
C THR A 92 17.54 -4.62 -6.80
N LYS A 93 16.89 -5.35 -7.71
CA LYS A 93 16.13 -6.56 -7.40
C LYS A 93 16.97 -7.59 -6.65
N GLY A 94 16.38 -8.14 -5.59
CA GLY A 94 16.97 -9.19 -4.76
C GLY A 94 17.83 -8.67 -3.60
N LYS A 95 18.18 -7.38 -3.57
CA LYS A 95 18.82 -6.78 -2.40
C LYS A 95 17.85 -6.71 -1.23
N GLN A 96 18.39 -6.87 -0.02
CA GLN A 96 17.66 -6.79 1.24
C GLN A 96 18.55 -6.09 2.26
N ALA A 97 17.94 -5.35 3.17
CA ALA A 97 18.62 -4.68 4.27
C ALA A 97 17.82 -4.86 5.56
N SER A 98 18.52 -4.84 6.70
CA SER A 98 17.86 -4.89 8.01
C SER A 98 17.09 -3.60 8.24
N PHE A 99 15.81 -3.72 8.60
CA PHE A 99 14.93 -2.59 8.86
C PHE A 99 14.13 -2.84 10.15
N THR A 100 14.68 -2.42 11.29
CA THR A 100 14.10 -2.65 12.62
C THR A 100 13.68 -1.34 13.28
N ASN A 101 12.91 -1.44 14.38
CA ASN A 101 12.46 -0.29 15.16
C ASN A 101 11.71 0.75 14.33
N PHE A 102 10.73 0.31 13.54
CA PHE A 102 9.87 1.18 12.74
C PHE A 102 8.42 0.94 13.12
N ASP A 103 7.70 2.02 13.41
CA ASP A 103 6.27 1.99 13.69
C ASP A 103 5.50 2.49 12.46
N PRO A 104 4.80 1.60 11.72
CA PRO A 104 4.05 1.99 10.53
C PRO A 104 2.83 2.85 10.84
N THR A 105 2.41 2.99 12.10
CA THR A 105 1.29 3.86 12.46
C THR A 105 1.60 5.34 12.21
N GLY A 106 2.88 5.73 12.19
CA GLY A 106 3.32 7.08 11.80
C GLY A 106 3.04 7.42 10.33
N LEU A 107 2.83 6.40 9.49
CA LEU A 107 2.46 6.58 8.08
C LEU A 107 0.96 6.85 7.87
N LEU A 108 0.16 6.79 8.93
CA LEU A 108 -1.26 7.07 8.85
C LEU A 108 -1.51 8.60 8.81
N PRO A 109 -2.57 9.09 8.14
CA PRO A 109 -3.00 10.50 8.16
C PRO A 109 -3.49 10.94 9.56
N ALA A 110 -4.12 12.10 9.72
CA ALA A 110 -4.75 12.44 11.02
C ALA A 110 -6.15 11.82 11.13
N CYS A 111 -6.99 12.03 10.12
CA CYS A 111 -8.33 11.45 10.01
C CYS A 111 -8.23 9.95 9.72
N ARG A 112 -9.23 9.21 10.20
CA ARG A 112 -9.34 7.76 10.02
C ARG A 112 -10.57 7.38 9.20
N ASP A 113 -11.22 8.34 8.55
CA ASP A 113 -12.31 8.08 7.62
C ASP A 113 -11.84 7.21 6.47
N TYR A 114 -12.64 6.23 6.09
CA TYR A 114 -12.28 5.26 5.06
C TYR A 114 -13.48 4.81 4.23
N TRP A 115 -13.17 4.33 3.03
CA TRP A 115 -14.04 3.48 2.25
C TRP A 115 -13.65 2.01 2.41
N THR A 116 -14.62 1.11 2.33
CA THR A 116 -14.38 -0.33 2.43
C THR A 116 -15.18 -1.13 1.44
N TYR A 117 -14.55 -2.17 0.88
CA TYR A 117 -15.15 -3.10 -0.07
C TYR A 117 -14.36 -4.42 -0.14
N PRO A 118 -14.98 -5.55 -0.53
CA PRO A 118 -14.27 -6.79 -0.78
C PRO A 118 -13.56 -6.77 -2.14
N GLY A 119 -12.32 -7.24 -2.19
CA GLY A 119 -11.50 -7.22 -3.40
C GLY A 119 -10.41 -8.27 -3.40
N SER A 120 -9.38 -8.01 -4.19
CA SER A 120 -8.26 -8.91 -4.39
C SER A 120 -6.94 -8.26 -4.00
N LEU A 121 -5.87 -9.07 -4.00
CA LEU A 121 -4.53 -8.57 -4.23
C LEU A 121 -4.47 -7.87 -5.60
N THR A 122 -3.65 -6.81 -5.69
CA THR A 122 -3.44 -6.06 -6.94
C THR A 122 -2.26 -6.59 -7.75
N THR A 123 -1.47 -7.50 -7.16
CA THR A 123 -0.36 -8.21 -7.80
C THR A 123 -0.67 -9.72 -7.93
N PRO A 124 -0.12 -10.41 -8.95
CA PRO A 124 -0.24 -11.86 -9.07
C PRO A 124 0.12 -12.58 -7.75
N PRO A 125 -0.69 -13.56 -7.29
CA PRO A 125 -1.71 -14.28 -8.06
C PRO A 125 -3.14 -13.68 -8.01
N LEU A 126 -3.31 -12.41 -7.63
CA LEU A 126 -4.60 -11.68 -7.68
C LEU A 126 -5.74 -12.33 -6.88
N LEU A 127 -5.41 -12.97 -5.75
CA LEU A 127 -6.38 -13.70 -4.94
C LEU A 127 -7.45 -12.76 -4.37
N GLU A 128 -8.72 -13.14 -4.52
CA GLU A 128 -9.91 -12.44 -4.02
C GLU A 128 -10.15 -12.73 -2.53
N CYS A 129 -9.20 -12.29 -1.69
CA CYS A 129 -9.18 -12.56 -0.24
C CYS A 129 -8.98 -11.31 0.62
N VAL A 130 -9.26 -10.11 0.08
CA VAL A 130 -8.92 -8.84 0.72
C VAL A 130 -10.18 -8.05 1.08
N ILE A 131 -10.30 -7.61 2.34
CA ILE A 131 -11.19 -6.53 2.76
C ILE A 131 -10.39 -5.22 2.75
N TRP A 132 -10.69 -4.35 1.80
CA TRP A 132 -10.03 -3.07 1.64
C TRP A 132 -10.53 -2.04 2.64
N HIS A 133 -9.62 -1.21 3.15
CA HIS A 133 -9.87 -0.02 3.94
C HIS A 133 -9.05 1.12 3.34
N VAL A 134 -9.62 1.86 2.39
CA VAL A 134 -8.92 2.95 1.70
C VAL A 134 -9.22 4.25 2.45
N LEU A 135 -8.19 4.85 3.05
CA LEU A 135 -8.35 6.07 3.83
C LEU A 135 -8.68 7.26 2.92
N LYS A 136 -9.62 8.09 3.38
CA LYS A 136 -10.07 9.29 2.67
C LYS A 136 -9.01 10.38 2.61
N GLU A 137 -8.31 10.59 3.72
CA GLU A 137 -7.28 11.62 3.81
C GLU A 137 -5.94 11.08 3.25
N PRO A 138 -5.35 11.72 2.23
CA PRO A 138 -4.02 11.36 1.76
C PRO A 138 -2.95 11.84 2.74
N ILE A 139 -1.82 11.14 2.79
CA ILE A 139 -0.60 11.72 3.38
C ILE A 139 0.13 12.57 2.34
N THR A 140 0.85 13.58 2.82
CA THR A 140 1.73 14.40 1.96
C THR A 140 3.16 13.88 2.03
N VAL A 141 3.86 13.84 0.90
CA VAL A 141 5.29 13.49 0.81
C VAL A 141 6.01 14.51 -0.06
N SER A 142 7.29 14.76 0.19
CA SER A 142 8.01 15.76 -0.61
C SER A 142 8.40 15.23 -1.99
N PRO A 143 8.65 16.11 -2.98
CA PRO A 143 9.18 15.70 -4.28
C PRO A 143 10.47 14.87 -4.16
N GLU A 144 11.34 15.20 -3.19
CA GLU A 144 12.59 14.47 -2.93
C GLU A 144 12.32 13.05 -2.42
N GLN A 145 11.34 12.88 -1.53
CA GLN A 145 10.93 11.57 -1.04
C GLN A 145 10.37 10.69 -2.17
N MET A 146 9.54 11.27 -3.05
CA MET A 146 9.03 10.58 -4.25
C MET A 146 10.14 10.24 -5.24
N CYS A 147 11.11 11.14 -5.43
CA CYS A 147 12.26 10.91 -6.31
C CYS A 147 13.09 9.70 -5.84
N LYS A 148 13.25 9.51 -4.53
CA LYS A 148 13.95 8.33 -3.98
C LYS A 148 13.24 7.01 -4.27
N LEU A 149 11.90 6.99 -4.26
CA LEU A 149 11.13 5.82 -4.69
C LEU A 149 11.36 5.53 -6.18
N ARG A 150 11.23 6.55 -7.03
CA ARG A 150 11.45 6.46 -8.49
C ARG A 150 12.89 6.10 -8.88
N GLY A 151 13.85 6.26 -7.96
CA GLY A 151 15.25 5.89 -8.14
C GLY A 151 15.54 4.39 -7.99
N LEU A 152 14.61 3.60 -7.45
CA LEU A 152 14.75 2.14 -7.38
C LEU A 152 14.74 1.50 -8.78
N CYS A 153 15.16 0.24 -8.87
CA CYS A 153 15.28 -0.48 -10.14
C CYS A 153 14.59 -1.86 -10.09
N PHE A 154 13.91 -2.23 -11.18
CA PHE A 154 13.33 -3.57 -11.38
C PHE A 154 14.38 -4.64 -11.70
N ASN A 155 15.53 -4.23 -12.25
CA ASN A 155 16.60 -5.13 -12.66
C ASN A 155 17.52 -5.52 -11.48
N ALA A 156 18.25 -6.62 -11.63
CA ALA A 156 19.32 -7.01 -10.73
C ALA A 156 20.61 -6.18 -10.96
N GLU A 157 21.57 -6.24 -10.04
CA GLU A 157 22.79 -5.42 -10.02
C GLU A 157 23.66 -5.51 -11.30
N ASN A 158 23.64 -6.64 -11.99
CA ASN A 158 24.42 -6.87 -13.22
C ASN A 158 23.58 -6.86 -14.50
N GLU A 159 22.36 -6.31 -14.44
CA GLU A 159 21.44 -6.20 -15.56
C GLU A 159 21.29 -4.74 -16.01
N PRO A 160 20.84 -4.48 -17.26
CA PRO A 160 20.59 -3.12 -17.73
C PRO A 160 19.61 -2.37 -16.82
N VAL A 161 19.91 -1.10 -16.57
CA VAL A 161 19.09 -0.24 -15.69
C VAL A 161 17.66 -0.13 -16.23
N CYS A 162 16.72 -0.49 -15.37
CA CYS A 162 15.29 -0.40 -15.60
C CYS A 162 14.68 0.18 -14.33
N HIS A 163 14.42 1.50 -14.33
CA HIS A 163 13.85 2.19 -13.18
C HIS A 163 12.49 1.60 -12.80
N MET A 164 12.31 1.42 -11.49
CA MET A 164 11.06 0.98 -10.91
C MET A 164 10.10 2.16 -10.88
N VAL A 165 9.35 2.32 -11.96
CA VAL A 165 8.26 3.29 -12.10
C VAL A 165 7.03 2.60 -12.68
N ASP A 166 5.86 3.17 -12.43
CA ASP A 166 4.58 2.67 -12.94
C ASP A 166 4.27 1.23 -12.51
N ASN A 167 4.58 0.90 -11.26
CA ASN A 167 4.31 -0.41 -10.65
C ASN A 167 2.86 -0.55 -10.14
N TRP A 168 1.90 0.11 -10.77
CA TRP A 168 0.49 0.17 -10.37
C TRP A 168 -0.43 -0.51 -11.38
N ARG A 169 -1.49 -1.14 -10.90
CA ARG A 169 -2.53 -1.78 -11.72
C ARG A 169 -3.68 -0.79 -12.00
N PRO A 170 -4.23 -0.77 -13.23
CA PRO A 170 -5.41 0.02 -13.54
C PRO A 170 -6.65 -0.41 -12.73
N CYS A 171 -7.61 0.51 -12.53
CA CYS A 171 -8.89 0.19 -11.92
C CYS A 171 -9.59 -0.95 -12.67
N GLN A 172 -10.17 -1.87 -11.91
CA GLN A 172 -10.87 -3.04 -12.44
C GLN A 172 -12.39 -2.83 -12.37
N PRO A 173 -13.19 -3.59 -13.13
CA PRO A 173 -14.64 -3.51 -13.06
C PRO A 173 -15.17 -3.70 -11.63
N LEU A 174 -16.06 -2.81 -11.19
CA LEU A 174 -16.70 -2.92 -9.88
C LEU A 174 -17.55 -4.19 -9.77
N LYS A 175 -18.16 -4.62 -10.87
CA LYS A 175 -19.15 -5.71 -10.93
C LYS A 175 -20.31 -5.40 -9.95
N ASN A 176 -20.78 -6.40 -9.19
CA ASN A 176 -21.91 -6.28 -8.27
C ASN A 176 -21.49 -5.85 -6.86
N ARG A 177 -20.31 -5.24 -6.70
CA ARG A 177 -19.80 -4.82 -5.39
C ARG A 177 -20.26 -3.41 -5.07
N GLU A 178 -20.52 -3.16 -3.80
CA GLU A 178 -20.74 -1.83 -3.26
C GLU A 178 -19.52 -1.38 -2.47
N VAL A 179 -19.27 -0.07 -2.50
CA VAL A 179 -18.26 0.59 -1.68
C VAL A 179 -18.99 1.33 -0.56
N ARG A 180 -18.68 1.00 0.70
CA ARG A 180 -19.26 1.67 1.88
C ARG A 180 -18.29 2.73 2.40
N ALA A 181 -18.81 3.84 2.90
CA ALA A 181 -18.03 4.88 3.56
C ALA A 181 -18.27 4.86 5.08
N SER A 182 -17.25 5.17 5.87
CA SER A 182 -17.37 5.29 7.34
C SER A 182 -17.86 6.67 7.81
N PHE A 183 -18.12 7.58 6.89
CA PHE A 183 -18.42 8.99 7.10
C PHE A 183 -19.65 9.39 6.29
N GLN A 184 -20.26 10.52 6.67
CA GLN A 184 -21.42 11.13 5.98
C GLN A 184 -20.98 12.13 4.92
#